data_AF-A0A4Q3H0E0-F1
#
_entry.id   AF-A0A4Q3H0E0-F1
#
_cell.length_a   1.000
_cell.length_b   1.000
_cell.length_c   1.000
_cell.angle_alpha   90.00
_cell.angle_beta   90.00
_cell.angle_gamma   90.00
#
_symmetry.space_group_name_H-M   'P 1'
#
loop_
_entity.id
_entity.type
_entity.pdbx_description
1 polymer ?
#
loop_
_entity_poly.entity_id
_entity_poly.type
_entity_poly.pdbx_seq_one_letter_code
_entity_poly.pdbx_strand_id
1 'polypeptide(L)'
;RITRKAEWPGWTPPPQMRKRVPDLPAYMPGGPDNPLGARALYIGSTLYRVHGTSEPWSIGQAVSSGCIRLTNDDVTDLYERVKVGARIVVNH
;
A
#
# COMPACT_ATOMS: atom_id res chain seq x y z
N ARG A 1 -9.12 -1.38 -12.06
CA ARG A 1 -7.95 -1.46 -12.97
C ARG A 1 -6.74 -0.87 -12.26
N ILE A 2 -5.53 -1.36 -12.52
CA ILE A 2 -4.31 -0.71 -12.03
C ILE A 2 -4.06 0.55 -12.86
N THR A 3 -3.94 1.70 -12.20
CA THR A 3 -3.78 3.01 -12.86
C THR A 3 -2.37 3.58 -12.70
N ARG A 4 -1.67 3.21 -11.63
CA ARG A 4 -0.30 3.67 -11.38
C ARG A 4 0.49 2.60 -10.64
N LYS A 5 1.80 2.65 -10.82
CA LYS A 5 2.82 1.83 -10.16
C LYS A 5 3.83 2.78 -9.50
N ALA A 6 4.33 2.42 -8.33
CA ALA A 6 5.45 3.13 -7.69
C ALA A 6 6.39 2.18 -6.97
N GLU A 7 7.68 2.46 -7.07
CA GLU A 7 8.73 1.95 -6.21
C GLU A 7 8.91 2.89 -5.03
N TRP A 8 9.10 2.33 -3.82
CA TRP A 8 9.25 3.08 -2.58
C TRP A 8 8.30 4.29 -2.49
N PRO A 9 6.97 4.05 -2.52
CA PRO A 9 6.00 5.13 -2.50
C PRO A 9 6.07 5.95 -1.21
N GLY A 10 5.97 7.28 -1.35
CA GLY A 10 5.67 8.13 -0.21
C GLY A 10 4.29 7.81 0.39
N TRP A 11 4.15 8.02 1.69
CA TRP A 11 2.92 7.76 2.43
C TRP A 11 2.42 9.02 3.14
N THR A 12 1.13 9.25 3.02
CA THR A 12 0.39 10.26 3.80
C THR A 12 -0.65 9.50 4.61
N PRO A 13 -0.59 9.54 5.96
CA PRO A 13 -1.57 8.85 6.77
C PRO A 13 -2.98 9.40 6.52
N PRO A 14 -4.02 8.55 6.44
CA PRO A 14 -5.40 9.00 6.34
C PRO A 14 -5.79 9.91 7.51
N PRO A 15 -6.66 10.92 7.31
CA PRO A 15 -7.07 11.84 8.38
C PRO A 15 -7.62 11.13 9.63
N GLN A 16 -8.37 10.03 9.45
CA GLN A 16 -8.90 9.22 10.55
C GLN A 16 -7.82 8.50 11.35
N MET A 17 -6.68 8.17 10.73
CA MET A 17 -5.55 7.56 11.41
C MET A 17 -4.82 8.61 12.25
N ARG A 18 -4.57 9.81 11.71
CA ARG A 18 -3.97 10.92 12.47
C ARG A 18 -4.83 11.37 13.66
N LYS A 19 -6.16 11.24 13.57
CA LYS A 19 -7.05 11.49 14.73
C LYS A 19 -6.86 10.48 15.86
N ARG A 20 -6.49 9.24 15.54
CA ARG A 20 -6.28 8.15 16.52
C ARG A 20 -4.86 8.12 17.06
N VAL A 21 -3.88 8.45 16.22
CA VAL A 21 -2.46 8.52 16.56
C VAL A 21 -1.96 9.92 16.14
N PRO A 22 -2.05 10.91 17.03
CA PRO A 22 -1.73 12.32 16.73
C PRO A 22 -0.28 12.55 16.31
N ASP A 23 0.64 11.72 16.78
CA ASP A 23 2.09 11.86 16.55
C ASP A 23 2.54 11.32 15.18
N LEU A 24 1.63 10.83 14.35
CA LEU A 24 1.98 10.37 13.00
C LEU A 24 2.48 11.55 12.15
N PRO A 25 3.57 11.35 11.39
CA PRO A 25 4.08 12.39 10.50
C PRO A 25 3.04 12.72 9.42
N ALA A 26 2.97 14.00 9.03
CA ALA A 26 2.06 14.42 7.95
C ALA A 26 2.38 13.73 6.62
N TYR A 27 3.64 13.38 6.41
CA TYR A 27 4.14 12.66 5.26
C TYR A 27 5.37 11.85 5.64
N MET A 28 5.50 10.65 5.09
CA MET A 28 6.68 9.80 5.21
C MET A 28 7.24 9.54 3.80
N PRO A 29 8.52 9.83 3.54
CA PRO A 29 9.14 9.50 2.27
C PRO A 29 9.21 7.98 2.07
N GLY A 30 9.45 7.55 0.84
CA GLY A 30 9.70 6.13 0.55
C GLY A 30 10.94 5.63 1.27
N GLY A 31 10.88 4.40 1.82
CA GLY A 31 12.00 3.76 2.50
C GLY A 31 11.57 2.54 3.32
N PRO A 32 12.52 1.84 3.94
CA PRO A 32 12.28 0.58 4.67
C PRO A 32 11.23 0.70 5.78
N ASP A 33 11.17 1.84 6.47
CA ASP A 33 10.23 2.09 7.56
C ASP A 33 8.84 2.52 7.09
N ASN A 34 8.68 2.80 5.78
CA ASN A 34 7.43 3.27 5.22
C ASN A 34 6.36 2.16 5.27
N PRO A 35 5.16 2.43 5.81
CA PRO A 35 4.11 1.41 5.94
C PRO A 35 3.53 0.93 4.60
N LEU A 36 3.84 1.60 3.48
CA LEU A 36 3.53 1.13 2.14
C LEU A 36 4.56 0.13 1.58
N GLY A 37 5.71 -0.03 2.24
CA GLY A 37 6.76 -0.96 1.85
C GLY A 37 7.42 -0.65 0.51
N ALA A 38 7.98 -1.69 -0.11
CA ALA A 38 8.85 -1.56 -1.28
C ALA A 38 8.12 -1.15 -2.57
N ARG A 39 6.85 -1.53 -2.74
CA ARG A 39 6.06 -1.28 -3.96
C ARG A 39 4.61 -0.95 -3.64
N ALA A 40 3.97 -0.18 -4.52
CA ALA A 40 2.52 -0.02 -4.54
C ALA A 40 1.93 -0.02 -5.96
N LEU A 41 0.77 -0.67 -6.08
CA LEU A 41 -0.10 -0.70 -7.26
C LEU A 41 -1.40 0.03 -6.93
N TYR A 42 -1.67 1.13 -7.61
CA TYR A 42 -2.80 2.00 -7.34
C TYR A 42 -4.01 1.56 -8.16
N ILE A 43 -5.19 1.55 -7.53
CA ILE A 43 -6.42 1.01 -8.12
C ILE A 43 -7.36 2.17 -8.50
N GLY A 44 -7.55 2.38 -9.80
CA GLY A 44 -8.48 3.40 -10.30
C GLY A 44 -8.16 4.80 -9.79
N SER A 45 -9.20 5.55 -9.47
CA SER A 45 -9.17 6.83 -8.75
C SER A 45 -9.45 6.65 -7.24
N THR A 46 -9.33 5.43 -6.72
CA THR A 46 -9.67 5.11 -5.33
C THR A 46 -8.49 5.34 -4.37
N LEU A 47 -8.77 5.32 -3.06
CA LEU A 47 -7.72 5.31 -2.03
C LEU A 47 -7.06 3.93 -1.86
N TYR A 48 -7.63 2.90 -2.50
CA TYR A 48 -7.16 1.52 -2.39
C TYR A 48 -5.94 1.27 -3.25
N ARG A 49 -5.06 0.42 -2.71
CA ARG A 49 -3.83 -0.01 -3.37
C ARG A 49 -3.47 -1.40 -2.89
N VAL A 50 -2.76 -2.14 -3.74
CA VAL A 50 -1.97 -3.30 -3.31
C VAL A 50 -0.60 -2.77 -2.97
N HIS A 51 -0.07 -3.06 -1.78
CA HIS A 51 1.22 -2.55 -1.36
C HIS A 51 1.96 -3.52 -0.43
N GLY A 52 3.26 -3.27 -0.26
CA GLY A 52 4.09 -3.98 0.70
C GLY A 52 3.82 -3.53 2.14
N THR A 53 4.74 -3.84 3.04
CA THR A 53 4.63 -3.44 4.45
C THR A 53 6.02 -3.42 5.08
N SER A 54 6.28 -2.47 5.98
CA SER A 54 7.43 -2.51 6.89
C SER A 54 7.21 -3.47 8.07
N GLU A 55 5.97 -3.87 8.29
CA GLU A 55 5.53 -4.73 9.40
C GLU A 55 4.89 -6.02 8.82
N PRO A 56 5.69 -7.01 8.37
CA PRO A 56 5.16 -8.21 7.72
C PRO A 56 4.30 -9.07 8.65
N TRP A 57 4.52 -9.02 9.97
CA TRP A 57 3.70 -9.73 10.96
C TRP A 57 2.26 -9.18 11.06
N SER A 58 1.96 -8.01 10.47
CA SER A 58 0.62 -7.44 10.45
C SER A 58 -0.27 -7.99 9.32
N ILE A 59 0.28 -8.83 8.43
CA ILE A 59 -0.45 -9.40 7.29
C ILE A 59 -1.47 -10.42 7.81
N GLY A 60 -2.69 -10.40 7.23
CA GLY A 60 -3.81 -11.25 7.67
C GLY A 60 -4.65 -10.68 8.82
N GLN A 61 -4.21 -9.56 9.43
CA GLN A 61 -5.00 -8.82 10.40
C GLN A 61 -5.85 -7.75 9.69
N ALA A 62 -7.06 -7.47 10.21
CA ALA A 62 -7.96 -6.43 9.70
C ALA A 62 -7.51 -5.00 10.05
N VAL A 63 -6.20 -4.73 9.92
CA VAL A 63 -5.57 -3.44 10.21
C VAL A 63 -5.55 -2.50 9.01
N SER A 64 -5.88 -3.00 7.82
CA SER A 64 -5.91 -2.16 6.63
C SER A 64 -7.25 -1.43 6.51
N SER A 65 -7.21 -0.12 6.24
CA SER A 65 -8.42 0.67 5.89
C SER A 65 -8.89 0.37 4.46
N GLY A 66 -8.90 -0.92 4.09
CA GLY A 66 -9.27 -1.47 2.78
C GLY A 66 -8.15 -1.52 1.72
N CYS A 67 -6.90 -1.20 2.07
CA CYS A 67 -5.76 -1.53 1.21
C CYS A 67 -5.38 -3.01 1.35
N ILE A 68 -4.82 -3.61 0.29
CA ILE A 68 -4.36 -5.00 0.31
C ILE A 68 -2.86 -4.99 0.62
N ARG A 69 -2.45 -5.58 1.75
CA ARG A 69 -1.04 -5.71 2.17
C ARG A 69 -0.49 -7.07 1.76
N LEU A 70 0.71 -7.05 1.20
CA LEU A 70 1.54 -8.21 0.91
C LEU A 70 2.90 -8.06 1.60
N THR A 71 3.69 -9.12 1.64
CA THR A 71 5.11 -8.99 2.00
C THR A 71 5.84 -8.13 0.96
N ASN A 72 7.00 -7.58 1.30
CA ASN A 72 7.78 -6.79 0.33
C ASN A 72 8.26 -7.65 -0.86
N ASP A 73 8.53 -8.93 -0.64
CA ASP A 73 8.94 -9.85 -1.71
C ASP A 73 7.77 -10.14 -2.65
N ASP A 74 6.60 -10.49 -2.11
CA ASP A 74 5.40 -10.79 -2.91
C ASP A 74 4.92 -9.57 -3.71
N VAL A 75 4.89 -8.38 -3.10
CA VAL A 75 4.48 -7.17 -3.83
C VAL A 75 5.51 -6.81 -4.91
N THR A 76 6.79 -7.11 -4.69
CA THR A 76 7.84 -6.86 -5.69
C THR A 76 7.69 -7.80 -6.87
N ASP A 77 7.51 -9.09 -6.63
CA ASP A 77 7.23 -10.05 -7.70
C ASP A 77 5.98 -9.68 -8.50
N LEU A 78 4.87 -9.35 -7.81
CA LEU A 78 3.64 -8.92 -8.45
C LEU A 78 3.84 -7.62 -9.25
N TYR A 79 4.60 -6.67 -8.70
CA TYR A 79 4.89 -5.41 -9.35
C TYR A 79 5.59 -5.62 -10.69
N GLU A 80 6.59 -6.49 -10.77
CA GLU A 80 7.32 -6.73 -12.02
C GLU A 80 6.43 -7.36 -13.11
N ARG A 81 5.46 -8.19 -12.71
CA ARG A 81 4.57 -8.91 -13.65
C ARG A 81 3.40 -8.07 -14.14
N VAL A 82 2.91 -7.13 -13.32
CA VAL A 82 1.68 -6.38 -13.60
C VAL A 82 1.95 -5.10 -14.40
N LYS A 83 1.14 -4.87 -15.44
CA LYS A 83 1.15 -3.63 -16.23
C LYS A 83 0.06 -2.65 -15.77
N VAL A 84 0.31 -1.35 -15.95
CA VAL A 84 -0.75 -0.34 -15.87
C VAL A 84 -1.84 -0.71 -16.88
N GLY A 85 -3.11 -0.60 -16.47
CA GLY A 85 -4.27 -1.08 -17.23
C GLY A 85 -4.71 -2.51 -16.90
N ALA A 86 -3.95 -3.27 -16.11
CA ALA A 86 -4.34 -4.60 -15.68
C ALA A 86 -5.69 -4.60 -14.93
N ARG A 87 -6.51 -5.61 -15.20
CA ARG A 87 -7.77 -5.84 -14.47
C ARG A 87 -7.42 -6.31 -13.05
N ILE A 88 -8.12 -5.75 -12.07
CA ILE A 88 -8.11 -6.21 -10.69
C ILE A 88 -9.56 -6.43 -10.27
N VAL A 89 -9.80 -7.55 -9.60
CA VAL A 89 -11.10 -7.94 -9.07
C VAL A 89 -10.89 -8.24 -7.59
N VAL A 90 -11.67 -7.59 -6.73
CA VAL A 90 -11.64 -7.82 -5.28
C VAL A 90 -12.97 -8.45 -4.92
N ASN A 91 -12.93 -9.72 -4.53
CA ASN A 91 -14.10 -10.45 -4.06
C ASN A 91 -14.09 -10.45 -2.54
N HIS A 92 -15.26 -10.26 -1.95
CA HIS A 92 -15.52 -10.30 -0.51
C HIS A 92 -16.10 -11.67 -0.13
#